data_AF-A0A1V4M7C5-F1
#
_entry.id   AF-A0A1V4M7C5-F1
#
_cell.length_a   1.000
_cell.length_b   1.000
_cell.length_c   1.000
_cell.angle_alpha   90.00
_cell.angle_beta   90.00
_cell.angle_gamma   90.00
#
_symmetry.space_group_name_H-M   'P 1'
#
loop_
_entity.id
_entity.type
_entity.pdbx_description
1 polymer ?
#
loop_
_entity_poly.entity_id
_entity_poly.type
_entity_poly.pdbx_seq_one_letter_code
_entity_poly.pdbx_strand_id
1 'polypeptide(L)'
;MIRNEKGYALVLVIVTMLIMAILGTVLISVSTSQVRDAVRQQDRIQAHYLAYYGAKAAVDWITVGNAMPQGASAVVTLDNGSFTVNVDTSNPDQVLIASEGTVNGFSETVYVTLTRQGGGSTGGFLFPTDTAVFSISDGNDGNPVISLTGSSQIEGNIGTNSTVANTIVFGPSTAVNGNLLSMIDPGDPDNDNWEAPDPNDYNQWVSTSTYIKPNRVVYDGAVYEARQWTKGDQPGLMNSHWQEITNLWRDFNIYIKDDEVWYDGFKYRAKNWTKNNQPDVSDVWVNVAGLPFTQVSGEILLLDEPRVYPTPTFPEFPTNLTDRGNFSTPTEQTYLINSDGRYDTFEITSNRVLNIDMNGGNRIIRVGNLNISQGHINLINVGANSRLTLYVENSFTLDGSSTINNGGSVSNVMIYYKGLSAPNIGGNTRYVGNYFAESAGLTIAGSNGITGNIITLGSSVNITGDARMLTRVLYAPNAHVVIGGSGAVTGSIIANSILVDGNGRVYYAQPDLGLFPIEIFPTFGNGSNGGGNGNGTITWVNPRWSGGNN
;
A
#
# COMPACT_ATOMS: atom_id res chain seq x y z
N MET A 1 -57.90 7.43 -56.15
CA MET A 1 -57.76 5.97 -55.90
C MET A 1 -57.28 5.78 -54.46
N ILE A 2 -58.19 5.56 -53.51
CA ILE A 2 -57.86 5.10 -52.15
C ILE A 2 -58.89 4.01 -51.85
N ARG A 3 -58.53 2.76 -52.13
CA ARG A 3 -59.31 1.57 -51.78
C ARG A 3 -58.43 0.66 -50.92
N ASN A 4 -58.94 0.37 -49.71
CA ASN A 4 -58.77 -0.91 -49.00
C ASN A 4 -57.53 -1.17 -48.11
N GLU A 5 -57.18 -0.25 -47.21
CA GLU A 5 -56.14 -0.45 -46.16
C GLU A 5 -56.72 -0.79 -44.75
N LYS A 6 -58.02 -1.11 -44.62
CA LYS A 6 -58.66 -1.32 -43.30
C LYS A 6 -58.28 -2.62 -42.58
N GLY A 7 -57.61 -3.56 -43.26
CA GLY A 7 -57.14 -4.82 -42.66
C GLY A 7 -55.68 -4.78 -42.20
N TYR A 8 -54.83 -3.98 -42.86
CA TYR A 8 -53.39 -3.95 -42.59
C TYR A 8 -53.06 -3.21 -41.28
N ALA A 9 -53.87 -2.21 -40.92
CA ALA A 9 -53.73 -1.49 -39.66
C ALA A 9 -53.87 -2.40 -38.42
N LEU A 10 -54.81 -3.35 -38.44
CA LEU A 10 -54.99 -4.30 -37.34
C LEU A 10 -53.79 -5.24 -37.21
N VAL A 11 -53.30 -5.76 -38.34
CA VAL A 11 -52.13 -6.64 -38.37
C VAL A 11 -50.87 -5.90 -37.91
N LEU A 12 -50.69 -4.65 -38.34
CA LEU A 12 -49.57 -3.81 -37.92
C LEU A 12 -49.60 -3.57 -36.40
N VAL A 13 -50.76 -3.25 -35.83
CA VAL A 13 -50.92 -3.04 -34.37
C VAL A 13 -50.65 -4.33 -33.59
N ILE A 14 -51.10 -5.48 -34.09
CA ILE A 14 -50.82 -6.78 -33.44
C ILE A 14 -49.32 -7.10 -33.50
N VAL A 15 -48.65 -6.87 -34.63
CA VAL A 15 -47.22 -7.13 -34.79
C VAL A 15 -46.40 -6.17 -33.93
N THR A 16 -46.76 -4.88 -33.84
CA THR A 16 -46.05 -3.94 -32.97
C THR A 16 -46.27 -4.25 -31.49
N MET A 17 -47.47 -4.67 -31.09
CA MET A 17 -47.73 -5.15 -29.73
C MET A 17 -46.94 -6.42 -29.41
N LEU A 18 -46.82 -7.35 -30.36
CA LEU A 18 -46.02 -8.57 -30.19
C LEU A 18 -44.54 -8.23 -29.99
N ILE A 19 -44.00 -7.33 -30.81
CA ILE A 19 -42.61 -6.87 -30.70
C ILE A 19 -42.37 -6.16 -29.36
N MET A 20 -43.29 -5.30 -28.93
CA MET A 20 -43.22 -4.60 -27.64
C MET A 20 -43.31 -5.57 -26.46
N ALA A 21 -44.13 -6.61 -26.54
CA ALA A 21 -44.23 -7.65 -25.52
C ALA A 21 -42.92 -8.44 -25.41
N ILE A 22 -42.32 -8.82 -26.55
CA ILE A 22 -41.03 -9.51 -26.58
C ILE A 22 -39.94 -8.61 -25.98
N LEU A 23 -39.85 -7.34 -26.38
CA LEU A 23 -38.89 -6.39 -25.80
C LEU A 23 -39.09 -6.19 -24.29
N GLY A 24 -40.34 -6.09 -23.83
CA GLY A 24 -40.67 -5.98 -22.41
C GLY A 24 -40.21 -7.20 -21.61
N THR A 25 -40.45 -8.41 -22.12
CA THR A 25 -39.99 -9.64 -21.45
C THR A 25 -38.47 -9.76 -21.39
N VAL A 26 -37.75 -9.30 -22.43
CA VAL A 26 -36.29 -9.28 -22.45
C VAL A 26 -35.73 -8.30 -21.42
N LEU A 27 -36.29 -7.09 -21.33
CA LEU A 27 -35.87 -6.07 -20.35
C LEU A 27 -36.09 -6.53 -18.91
N ILE A 28 -37.25 -7.12 -18.60
CA ILE A 28 -37.54 -7.67 -17.26
C ILE A 28 -36.57 -8.82 -16.94
N SER A 29 -36.25 -9.67 -17.92
CA SER A 29 -35.29 -10.75 -17.74
C SER A 29 -33.87 -10.24 -17.44
N VAL A 30 -33.44 -9.18 -18.11
CA VAL A 30 -32.11 -8.59 -17.88
C VAL A 30 -32.06 -7.88 -16.53
N SER A 31 -33.08 -7.09 -16.18
CA SER A 31 -33.16 -6.38 -14.90
C SER A 31 -33.22 -7.35 -13.71
N THR A 32 -34.04 -8.41 -13.80
CA THR A 32 -34.07 -9.46 -12.76
C THR A 32 -32.77 -10.25 -12.68
N SER A 33 -32.01 -10.38 -13.77
CA SER A 33 -30.65 -10.94 -13.73
C SER A 33 -29.72 -10.02 -12.96
N GLN A 34 -29.70 -8.72 -13.27
CA GLN A 34 -28.84 -7.73 -12.60
C GLN A 34 -29.11 -7.65 -11.09
N VAL A 35 -30.39 -7.66 -10.68
CA VAL A 35 -30.75 -7.67 -9.25
C VAL A 35 -30.30 -8.95 -8.58
N ARG A 36 -30.47 -10.11 -9.22
CA ARG A 36 -29.96 -11.38 -8.69
C ARG A 36 -28.45 -11.40 -8.59
N ASP A 37 -27.76 -10.85 -9.58
CA ASP A 37 -26.29 -10.79 -9.61
C ASP A 37 -25.76 -9.84 -8.53
N ALA A 38 -26.44 -8.71 -8.27
CA ALA A 38 -26.13 -7.82 -7.16
C ALA A 38 -26.32 -8.47 -5.78
N VAL A 39 -27.44 -9.20 -5.57
CA VAL A 39 -27.67 -9.95 -4.32
C VAL A 39 -26.62 -11.05 -4.13
N ARG A 40 -26.24 -11.76 -5.20
CA ARG A 40 -25.16 -12.77 -5.15
C ARG A 40 -23.81 -12.14 -4.82
N GLN A 41 -23.53 -10.96 -5.36
CA GLN A 41 -22.31 -10.22 -5.07
C GLN A 41 -22.30 -9.77 -3.61
N GLN A 42 -23.43 -9.29 -3.08
CA GLN A 42 -23.59 -8.96 -1.67
C GLN A 42 -23.37 -10.19 -0.75
N ASP A 43 -24.00 -11.34 -1.05
CA ASP A 43 -23.81 -12.58 -0.27
C ASP A 43 -22.33 -13.04 -0.29
N ARG A 44 -21.64 -12.91 -1.43
CA ARG A 44 -20.20 -13.20 -1.53
C ARG A 44 -19.35 -12.26 -0.69
N ILE A 45 -19.63 -10.96 -0.73
CA ILE A 45 -18.92 -9.97 0.08
C ILE A 45 -19.11 -10.28 1.58
N GLN A 46 -20.32 -10.59 2.00
CA GLN A 46 -20.59 -10.98 3.40
C GLN A 46 -19.87 -12.29 3.79
N ALA A 47 -19.88 -13.31 2.91
CA ALA A 47 -19.13 -14.54 3.11
C ALA A 47 -17.62 -14.29 3.23
N HIS A 48 -17.08 -13.39 2.42
CA HIS A 48 -15.68 -12.98 2.48
C HIS A 48 -15.36 -12.28 3.82
N TYR A 49 -16.19 -11.36 4.29
CA TYR A 49 -15.96 -10.71 5.58
C TYR A 49 -15.99 -11.71 6.75
N LEU A 50 -16.92 -12.67 6.74
CA LEU A 50 -16.94 -13.75 7.73
C LEU A 50 -15.66 -14.60 7.68
N ALA A 51 -15.19 -14.94 6.49
CA ALA A 51 -13.92 -15.62 6.29
C ALA A 51 -12.75 -14.79 6.85
N TYR A 52 -12.67 -13.51 6.53
CA TYR A 52 -11.63 -12.59 6.99
C TYR A 52 -11.58 -12.50 8.51
N TYR A 53 -12.71 -12.25 9.17
CA TYR A 53 -12.76 -12.14 10.63
C TYR A 53 -12.46 -13.47 11.33
N GLY A 54 -12.84 -14.60 10.74
CA GLY A 54 -12.43 -15.92 11.23
C GLY A 54 -10.91 -16.12 11.19
N ALA A 55 -10.28 -15.79 10.05
CA ALA A 55 -8.82 -15.86 9.92
C ALA A 55 -8.13 -14.87 10.87
N LYS A 56 -8.65 -13.65 11.02
CA LYS A 56 -8.14 -12.62 11.94
C LYS A 56 -8.18 -13.08 13.38
N ALA A 57 -9.29 -13.67 13.83
CA ALA A 57 -9.40 -14.19 15.18
C ALA A 57 -8.34 -15.27 15.47
N ALA A 58 -8.04 -16.14 14.50
CA ALA A 58 -6.99 -17.15 14.64
C ALA A 58 -5.58 -16.53 14.63
N VAL A 59 -5.32 -15.54 13.77
CA VAL A 59 -4.06 -14.79 13.76
C VAL A 59 -3.83 -14.10 15.11
N ASP A 60 -4.84 -13.41 15.64
CA ASP A 60 -4.74 -12.70 16.92
C ASP A 60 -4.50 -13.69 18.06
N TRP A 61 -5.22 -14.82 18.07
CA TRP A 61 -5.02 -15.88 19.04
C TRP A 61 -3.56 -16.37 19.05
N ILE A 62 -2.99 -16.63 17.86
CA ILE A 62 -1.62 -17.15 17.71
C ILE A 62 -0.58 -16.08 18.06
N THR A 63 -0.77 -14.84 17.62
CA THR A 63 0.20 -13.75 17.79
C THR A 63 0.27 -13.24 19.23
N VAL A 64 -0.82 -13.34 20.01
CA VAL A 64 -0.85 -13.02 21.45
C VAL A 64 -0.15 -14.10 22.31
N GLY A 65 0.31 -15.19 21.69
CA GLY A 65 1.09 -16.24 22.36
C GLY A 65 0.24 -17.32 23.03
N ASN A 66 -1.03 -17.46 22.66
CA ASN A 66 -1.87 -18.57 23.12
C ASN A 66 -1.41 -19.91 22.51
N ALA A 67 -1.91 -21.01 23.05
CA ALA A 67 -1.62 -22.34 22.53
C ALA A 67 -2.05 -22.48 21.07
N MET A 68 -1.17 -23.05 20.25
CA MET A 68 -1.36 -23.20 18.81
C MET A 68 -2.60 -24.05 18.50
N PRO A 69 -3.64 -23.50 17.84
CA PRO A 69 -4.75 -24.30 17.35
C PRO A 69 -4.27 -25.18 16.18
N GLN A 70 -4.82 -26.40 16.07
CA GLN A 70 -4.46 -27.34 15.01
C GLN A 70 -5.72 -27.95 14.40
N GLY A 71 -5.81 -27.94 13.07
CA GLY A 71 -6.95 -28.47 12.33
C GLY A 71 -8.12 -27.49 12.25
N ALA A 72 -9.28 -28.01 11.82
CA ALA A 72 -10.48 -27.22 11.62
C ALA A 72 -11.20 -26.90 12.95
N SER A 73 -11.66 -25.66 13.07
CA SER A 73 -12.54 -25.23 14.15
C SER A 73 -13.92 -25.87 14.03
N ALA A 74 -14.70 -25.82 15.11
CA ALA A 74 -16.14 -25.98 14.97
C ALA A 74 -16.72 -24.87 14.07
N VAL A 75 -17.86 -25.13 13.44
CA VAL A 75 -18.61 -24.12 12.69
C VAL A 75 -19.11 -23.07 13.68
N VAL A 76 -18.75 -21.81 13.44
CA VAL A 76 -19.23 -20.66 14.21
C VAL A 76 -20.30 -19.95 13.38
N THR A 77 -21.52 -19.86 13.91
CA THR A 77 -22.67 -19.20 13.26
C THR A 77 -22.87 -17.79 13.82
N LEU A 78 -22.97 -16.80 12.93
CA LEU A 78 -23.25 -15.41 13.26
C LEU A 78 -24.41 -14.93 12.38
N ASP A 79 -25.55 -14.58 13.00
CA ASP A 79 -26.78 -14.10 12.35
C ASP A 79 -27.17 -14.85 11.06
N ASN A 80 -26.81 -14.31 9.89
CA ASN A 80 -27.17 -14.83 8.56
C ASN A 80 -26.08 -15.68 7.88
N GLY A 81 -24.97 -15.96 8.56
CA GLY A 81 -23.84 -16.72 8.01
C GLY A 81 -23.07 -17.57 9.02
N SER A 82 -22.03 -18.23 8.54
CA SER A 82 -21.16 -19.05 9.37
C SER A 82 -19.73 -19.03 8.85
N PHE A 83 -18.75 -19.33 9.70
CA PHE A 83 -17.38 -19.56 9.25
C PHE A 83 -16.73 -20.74 9.96
N THR A 84 -15.68 -21.27 9.34
CA THR A 84 -14.76 -22.26 9.92
C THR A 84 -13.33 -21.81 9.69
N VAL A 85 -12.44 -22.11 10.63
CA VAL A 85 -11.01 -21.79 10.51
C VAL A 85 -10.21 -23.06 10.62
N ASN A 86 -9.38 -23.35 9.63
CA ASN A 86 -8.44 -24.46 9.62
C ASN A 86 -7.01 -23.95 9.76
N VAL A 87 -6.28 -24.47 10.73
CA VAL A 87 -4.88 -24.10 10.97
C VAL A 87 -3.97 -25.30 10.66
N ASP A 88 -3.18 -25.15 9.60
CA ASP A 88 -2.17 -26.11 9.16
C ASP A 88 -0.77 -25.67 9.62
N THR A 89 -0.12 -26.56 10.38
CA THR A 89 1.22 -26.40 10.96
C THR A 89 2.20 -27.45 10.44
N SER A 90 1.88 -28.10 9.32
CA SER A 90 2.72 -29.13 8.69
C SER A 90 4.10 -28.60 8.28
N ASN A 91 4.22 -27.29 8.02
CA ASN A 91 5.48 -26.61 7.79
C ASN A 91 6.06 -26.07 9.12
N PRO A 92 7.30 -26.46 9.51
CA PRO A 92 7.90 -26.00 10.78
C PRO A 92 8.25 -24.50 10.82
N ASP A 93 8.27 -23.82 9.67
CA ASP A 93 8.61 -22.41 9.53
C ASP A 93 7.41 -21.55 9.08
N GLN A 94 6.26 -22.15 8.79
CA GLN A 94 5.06 -21.45 8.34
C GLN A 94 3.79 -22.04 8.93
N VAL A 95 2.81 -21.18 9.19
CA VAL A 95 1.47 -21.58 9.61
C VAL A 95 0.50 -21.07 8.56
N LEU A 96 -0.24 -21.97 7.95
CA LEU A 96 -1.30 -21.61 7.02
C LEU A 96 -2.64 -21.66 7.77
N ILE A 97 -3.32 -20.52 7.81
CA ILE A 97 -4.67 -20.36 8.35
C ILE A 97 -5.58 -20.22 7.14
N ALA A 98 -6.51 -21.13 6.96
CA ALA A 98 -7.56 -21.03 5.94
C ALA A 98 -8.89 -20.83 6.66
N SER A 99 -9.54 -19.70 6.45
CA SER A 99 -10.86 -19.43 7.00
C SER A 99 -11.88 -19.40 5.87
N GLU A 100 -12.91 -20.23 5.98
CA GLU A 100 -14.01 -20.28 5.02
C GLU A 100 -15.26 -19.69 5.67
N GLY A 101 -15.78 -18.62 5.09
CA GLY A 101 -17.05 -18.00 5.47
C GLY A 101 -18.14 -18.34 4.47
N THR A 102 -19.36 -18.56 4.94
CA THR A 102 -20.51 -18.98 4.16
C THR A 102 -21.74 -18.16 4.51
N VAL A 103 -22.40 -17.58 3.50
CA VAL A 103 -23.67 -16.83 3.62
C VAL A 103 -24.61 -17.28 2.51
N ASN A 104 -25.84 -17.68 2.86
CA ASN A 104 -26.89 -18.09 1.90
C ASN A 104 -26.45 -19.13 0.83
N GLY A 105 -25.46 -19.98 1.15
CA GLY A 105 -24.92 -21.01 0.25
C GLY A 105 -23.75 -20.56 -0.64
N PHE A 106 -23.30 -19.31 -0.52
CA PHE A 106 -22.04 -18.82 -1.10
C PHE A 106 -20.92 -18.93 -0.07
N SER A 107 -19.81 -19.56 -0.44
CA SER A 107 -18.60 -19.64 0.38
C SER A 107 -17.47 -18.83 -0.22
N GLU A 108 -16.70 -18.16 0.63
CA GLU A 108 -15.43 -17.51 0.30
C GLU A 108 -14.35 -17.99 1.27
N THR A 109 -13.12 -18.13 0.80
CA THR A 109 -11.99 -18.59 1.63
C THR A 109 -10.86 -17.56 1.63
N VAL A 110 -10.45 -17.18 2.83
CA VAL A 110 -9.30 -16.30 3.09
C VAL A 110 -8.15 -17.15 3.63
N TYR A 111 -7.00 -17.04 2.99
CA TYR A 111 -5.77 -17.69 3.44
C TYR A 111 -4.85 -16.68 4.10
N VAL A 112 -4.28 -17.05 5.24
CA VAL A 112 -3.26 -16.28 5.94
C VAL A 112 -2.05 -17.18 6.20
N THR A 113 -0.88 -16.76 5.73
CA THR A 113 0.38 -17.44 6.08
C THR A 113 1.13 -16.63 7.14
N LEU A 114 1.39 -17.22 8.30
CA LEU A 114 2.32 -16.70 9.31
C LEU A 114 3.69 -17.36 9.10
N THR A 115 4.77 -16.61 9.32
CA THR A 115 6.14 -17.13 9.24
C THR A 115 6.77 -17.16 10.63
N ARG A 116 7.50 -18.24 10.93
CA ARG A 116 8.22 -18.42 12.19
C ARG A 116 9.41 -17.46 12.26
N GLN A 117 9.56 -16.75 13.36
CA GLN A 117 10.79 -16.01 13.66
C GLN A 117 11.48 -16.59 14.89
N GLY A 118 12.79 -16.88 14.77
CA GLY A 118 13.61 -17.40 15.87
C GLY A 118 13.73 -16.38 17.01
N GLY A 119 13.39 -16.81 18.23
CA GLY A 119 13.31 -15.94 19.40
C GLY A 119 14.67 -15.50 19.95
N GLY A 120 14.84 -14.18 20.06
CA GLY A 120 15.62 -13.53 21.11
C GLY A 120 14.63 -12.90 22.10
N SER A 121 14.80 -13.14 23.39
CA SER A 121 13.89 -12.73 24.46
C SER A 121 13.93 -11.23 24.73
N THR A 122 13.25 -10.42 23.91
CA THR A 122 12.77 -9.06 24.24
C THR A 122 11.72 -8.72 23.18
N GLY A 123 10.58 -8.14 23.57
CA GLY A 123 9.48 -7.76 22.65
C GLY A 123 9.90 -6.66 21.67
N GLY A 124 10.80 -7.00 20.74
CA GLY A 124 11.47 -6.09 19.84
C GLY A 124 10.56 -5.55 18.76
N PHE A 125 11.01 -4.44 18.17
CA PHE A 125 10.40 -3.82 17.01
C PHE A 125 10.19 -4.84 15.91
N LEU A 126 8.92 -5.13 15.58
CA LEU A 126 8.58 -5.87 14.38
C LEU A 126 8.58 -4.88 13.23
N PHE A 127 9.64 -4.89 12.43
CA PHE A 127 9.69 -4.11 11.20
C PHE A 127 8.61 -4.64 10.24
N PRO A 128 7.55 -3.88 9.92
CA PRO A 128 6.54 -4.34 8.97
C PRO A 128 7.19 -4.48 7.59
N THR A 129 7.27 -5.71 7.08
CA THR A 129 7.97 -6.03 5.82
C THR A 129 7.03 -6.36 4.67
N ASP A 130 5.72 -6.18 4.83
CA ASP A 130 4.66 -6.64 3.91
C ASP A 130 4.27 -5.62 2.84
N THR A 131 4.88 -4.43 2.84
CA THR A 131 4.61 -3.35 1.88
C THR A 131 5.85 -2.98 1.06
N ALA A 132 5.64 -2.72 -0.24
CA ALA A 132 6.57 -2.05 -1.12
C ALA A 132 6.81 -0.60 -0.67
N VAL A 133 5.73 0.07 -0.24
CA VAL A 133 5.74 1.47 0.18
C VAL A 133 4.86 1.64 1.40
N PHE A 134 5.39 2.27 2.44
CA PHE A 134 4.60 2.70 3.59
C PHE A 134 4.89 4.17 3.91
N SER A 135 3.83 4.97 3.99
CA SER A 135 3.91 6.37 4.43
C SER A 135 3.43 6.53 5.86
N ILE A 136 4.17 7.28 6.68
CA ILE A 136 3.86 7.42 8.11
C ILE A 136 3.22 8.77 8.49
N SER A 137 3.17 9.71 7.57
CA SER A 137 2.57 11.04 7.77
C SER A 137 1.05 11.00 7.59
N ASP A 138 0.35 11.99 8.15
CA ASP A 138 -1.06 12.26 7.85
C ASP A 138 -1.24 13.03 6.54
N GLY A 139 -0.27 13.85 6.13
CA GLY A 139 -0.39 14.71 4.94
C GLY A 139 -1.61 15.62 4.94
N ASN A 140 -2.05 16.03 3.75
CA ASN A 140 -3.31 16.75 3.49
C ASN A 140 -3.57 16.81 1.97
N ASP A 141 -4.73 17.33 1.55
CA ASP A 141 -5.13 17.51 0.14
C ASP A 141 -4.09 18.24 -0.73
N GLY A 142 -3.27 19.13 -0.15
CA GLY A 142 -2.20 19.83 -0.87
C GLY A 142 -0.85 19.12 -0.84
N ASN A 143 -0.68 18.14 0.04
CA ASN A 143 0.56 17.40 0.29
C ASN A 143 0.21 15.91 0.52
N PRO A 144 -0.06 15.17 -0.56
CA PRO A 144 -0.41 13.75 -0.46
C PRO A 144 0.74 12.93 0.14
N VAL A 145 0.39 11.90 0.91
CA VAL A 145 1.33 11.00 1.56
C VAL A 145 1.84 9.93 0.60
N ILE A 146 1.01 9.54 -0.37
CA ILE A 146 1.39 8.68 -1.49
C ILE A 146 0.84 9.30 -2.77
N SER A 147 1.71 9.64 -3.70
CA SER A 147 1.33 10.18 -5.00
C SER A 147 1.98 9.40 -6.12
N LEU A 148 1.19 9.00 -7.11
CA LEU A 148 1.68 8.42 -8.35
C LEU A 148 1.26 9.35 -9.49
N THR A 149 2.20 9.77 -10.32
CA THR A 149 1.95 10.55 -11.52
C THR A 149 2.74 9.99 -12.70
N GLY A 150 2.40 10.45 -13.91
CA GLY A 150 2.94 9.85 -15.13
C GLY A 150 2.45 8.41 -15.33
N SER A 151 3.20 7.60 -16.07
CA SER A 151 2.92 6.17 -16.26
C SER A 151 3.66 5.32 -15.21
N SER A 152 3.73 5.80 -13.96
CA SER A 152 4.41 5.14 -12.84
C SER A 152 3.65 3.93 -12.32
N GLN A 153 4.37 2.94 -11.78
CA GLN A 153 3.78 1.70 -11.27
C GLN A 153 4.47 1.21 -9.99
N ILE A 154 3.68 0.62 -9.10
CA ILE A 154 4.15 -0.09 -7.91
C ILE A 154 3.68 -1.54 -8.00
N GLU A 155 4.62 -2.48 -7.94
CA GLU A 155 4.36 -3.92 -7.85
C GLU A 155 4.54 -4.37 -6.39
N GLY A 156 3.43 -4.53 -5.67
CA GLY A 156 3.39 -4.91 -4.26
C GLY A 156 2.49 -3.99 -3.42
N ASN A 157 2.21 -4.42 -2.19
CA ASN A 157 1.29 -3.72 -1.32
C ASN A 157 1.82 -2.33 -0.95
N ILE A 158 0.92 -1.38 -0.79
CA ILE A 158 1.22 -0.06 -0.25
C ILE A 158 0.45 0.16 1.06
N GLY A 159 0.89 1.11 1.88
CA GLY A 159 0.08 1.51 3.01
C GLY A 159 0.39 2.89 3.58
N THR A 160 -0.53 3.39 4.40
CA THR A 160 -0.39 4.67 5.07
C THR A 160 -0.98 4.66 6.47
N ASN A 161 -0.38 5.44 7.37
CA ASN A 161 -0.98 5.81 8.64
C ASN A 161 -1.97 6.98 8.53
N SER A 162 -2.06 7.65 7.38
CA SER A 162 -2.90 8.83 7.25
C SER A 162 -4.35 8.49 7.53
N THR A 163 -4.99 9.28 8.40
CA THR A 163 -6.44 9.25 8.64
C THR A 163 -7.18 10.32 7.82
N VAL A 164 -6.48 11.02 6.93
CA VAL A 164 -6.99 12.18 6.19
C VAL A 164 -7.34 11.77 4.77
N ALA A 165 -8.59 12.02 4.36
CA ALA A 165 -9.06 11.76 2.99
C ALA A 165 -8.21 12.49 1.93
N ASN A 166 -8.21 11.98 0.70
CA ASN A 166 -7.50 12.56 -0.47
C ASN A 166 -5.96 12.65 -0.34
N THR A 167 -5.35 11.93 0.60
CA THR A 167 -3.90 11.93 0.78
C THR A 167 -3.19 10.86 -0.05
N ILE A 168 -3.95 9.97 -0.68
CA ILE A 168 -3.45 8.99 -1.66
C ILE A 168 -3.95 9.41 -3.04
N VAL A 169 -3.06 9.89 -3.90
CA VAL A 169 -3.43 10.55 -5.16
C VAL A 169 -2.76 9.86 -6.35
N PHE A 170 -3.54 9.19 -7.19
CA PHE A 170 -3.05 8.49 -8.37
C PHE A 170 -3.52 9.19 -9.64
N GLY A 171 -2.56 9.64 -10.45
CA GLY A 171 -2.81 10.26 -11.74
C GLY A 171 -3.20 9.23 -12.82
N PRO A 172 -3.59 9.71 -14.02
CA PRO A 172 -3.90 8.84 -15.14
C PRO A 172 -2.75 7.90 -15.49
N SER A 173 -3.07 6.67 -15.94
CA SER A 173 -2.09 5.67 -16.39
C SER A 173 -1.11 5.16 -15.32
N THR A 174 -1.43 5.41 -14.05
CA THR A 174 -0.70 4.83 -12.91
C THR A 174 -1.39 3.56 -12.43
N ALA A 175 -0.63 2.68 -11.78
CA ALA A 175 -1.18 1.45 -11.22
C ALA A 175 -0.41 0.98 -9.99
N VAL A 176 -1.15 0.43 -9.04
CA VAL A 176 -0.61 -0.35 -7.92
C VAL A 176 -1.09 -1.78 -8.09
N ASN A 177 -0.15 -2.70 -8.30
CA ASN A 177 -0.44 -4.12 -8.34
C ASN A 177 -0.21 -4.75 -6.95
N GLY A 178 -1.23 -4.69 -6.09
CA GLY A 178 -1.17 -5.11 -4.71
C GLY A 178 -2.31 -4.51 -3.89
N ASN A 179 -2.33 -4.79 -2.58
CA ASN A 179 -3.32 -4.24 -1.65
C ASN A 179 -2.90 -2.84 -1.18
N LEU A 180 -3.88 -2.02 -0.79
CA LEU A 180 -3.69 -0.74 -0.12
C LEU A 180 -4.15 -0.86 1.33
N LEU A 181 -3.22 -0.73 2.27
CA LEU A 181 -3.48 -0.73 3.71
C LEU A 181 -3.63 0.71 4.20
N SER A 182 -4.80 1.09 4.73
CA SER A 182 -5.08 2.48 5.06
C SER A 182 -5.77 2.60 6.42
N MET A 183 -5.47 3.66 7.17
CA MET A 183 -6.27 4.06 8.34
C MET A 183 -7.56 4.79 7.94
N ILE A 184 -7.70 5.20 6.67
CA ILE A 184 -8.90 5.84 6.14
C ILE A 184 -9.97 4.76 5.96
N ASP A 185 -11.03 4.88 6.74
CA ASP A 185 -12.23 4.06 6.58
C ASP A 185 -12.87 4.36 5.20
N PRO A 186 -13.01 3.36 4.30
CA PRO A 186 -13.77 3.54 3.05
C PRO A 186 -15.25 3.85 3.31
N GLY A 187 -15.72 3.64 4.54
CA GLY A 187 -17.08 3.81 5.01
C GLY A 187 -17.89 2.53 4.84
N ASP A 188 -18.92 2.39 5.67
CA ASP A 188 -19.87 1.26 5.64
C ASP A 188 -21.29 1.78 5.34
N PRO A 189 -21.94 1.32 4.23
CA PRO A 189 -23.31 1.71 3.91
C PRO A 189 -24.33 1.29 4.98
N ASP A 190 -24.04 0.26 5.78
CA ASP A 190 -24.93 -0.23 6.83
C ASP A 190 -24.78 0.57 8.15
N ASN A 191 -23.82 1.50 8.23
CA ASN A 191 -23.48 2.27 9.43
C ASN A 191 -23.55 3.80 9.21
N ASP A 192 -24.24 4.29 8.17
CA ASP A 192 -24.24 5.72 7.82
C ASP A 192 -25.30 6.59 8.54
N ASN A 193 -25.97 6.04 9.57
CA ASN A 193 -27.10 6.64 10.29
C ASN A 193 -28.30 7.03 9.40
N TRP A 194 -28.36 6.62 8.14
CA TRP A 194 -29.52 6.84 7.28
C TRP A 194 -30.60 5.80 7.58
N GLU A 195 -31.82 6.28 7.86
CA GLU A 195 -32.98 5.42 8.03
C GLU A 195 -33.82 5.45 6.75
N ALA A 196 -33.94 4.28 6.11
CA ALA A 196 -34.79 4.14 4.94
C ALA A 196 -36.25 4.45 5.29
N PRO A 197 -36.99 5.20 4.45
CA PRO A 197 -38.40 5.44 4.70
C PRO A 197 -39.19 4.12 4.65
N ASP A 198 -39.98 3.82 5.68
CA ASP A 198 -40.83 2.63 5.69
C ASP A 198 -41.92 2.75 4.59
N PRO A 199 -41.96 1.83 3.61
CA PRO A 199 -43.01 1.84 2.58
C PRO A 199 -44.43 1.81 3.17
N ASN A 200 -44.65 1.24 4.35
CA ASN A 200 -45.97 1.17 4.97
C ASN A 200 -46.53 2.54 5.38
N ASP A 201 -45.67 3.57 5.46
CA ASP A 201 -46.08 4.93 5.80
C ASP A 201 -46.67 5.70 4.58
N TYR A 202 -46.61 5.13 3.38
CA TYR A 202 -46.96 5.82 2.15
C TYR A 202 -47.97 5.05 1.29
N ASN A 203 -48.78 5.78 0.53
CA ASN A 203 -49.76 5.18 -0.36
C ASN A 203 -49.11 4.62 -1.63
N GLN A 204 -49.67 3.53 -2.17
CA GLN A 204 -49.26 2.98 -3.47
C GLN A 204 -49.45 3.99 -4.61
N TRP A 205 -48.52 4.02 -5.57
CA TRP A 205 -48.63 4.87 -6.74
C TRP A 205 -49.83 4.48 -7.61
N VAL A 206 -50.67 5.46 -7.91
CA VAL A 206 -51.83 5.33 -8.79
C VAL A 206 -51.64 6.17 -10.05
N SER A 207 -51.75 5.56 -11.23
CA SER A 207 -51.49 6.19 -12.54
C SER A 207 -52.47 7.30 -12.93
N THR A 208 -53.68 7.30 -12.39
CA THR A 208 -54.71 8.31 -12.69
C THR A 208 -54.65 9.52 -11.76
N SER A 209 -53.90 9.43 -10.66
CA SER A 209 -53.74 10.50 -9.68
C SER A 209 -52.71 11.53 -10.12
N THR A 210 -52.87 12.75 -9.61
CA THR A 210 -51.93 13.84 -9.82
C THR A 210 -51.09 14.02 -8.56
N TYR A 211 -49.78 14.22 -8.75
CA TYR A 211 -48.81 14.41 -7.67
C TYR A 211 -47.97 15.66 -7.92
N ILE A 212 -47.55 16.33 -6.87
CA ILE A 212 -46.61 17.46 -6.88
C ILE A 212 -45.71 17.35 -5.65
N LYS A 213 -44.49 17.90 -5.69
CA LYS A 213 -43.62 17.95 -4.50
C LYS A 213 -44.38 18.58 -3.32
N PRO A 214 -44.37 17.98 -2.10
CA PRO A 214 -43.57 16.84 -1.64
C PRO A 214 -44.33 15.50 -1.55
N ASN A 215 -45.30 15.23 -2.46
CA ASN A 215 -46.03 13.96 -2.43
C ASN A 215 -45.09 12.77 -2.56
N ARG A 216 -45.32 11.76 -1.73
CA ARG A 216 -44.59 10.49 -1.71
C ARG A 216 -45.52 9.31 -1.96
N VAL A 217 -45.01 8.31 -2.66
CA VAL A 217 -45.73 7.08 -3.01
C VAL A 217 -44.82 5.87 -2.91
N VAL A 218 -45.41 4.70 -2.70
CA VAL A 218 -44.73 3.42 -2.86
C VAL A 218 -44.90 2.91 -4.28
N TYR A 219 -43.81 2.46 -4.89
CA TYR A 219 -43.85 1.71 -6.12
C TYR A 219 -42.73 0.65 -6.10
N ASP A 220 -43.05 -0.59 -6.44
CA ASP A 220 -42.09 -1.71 -6.46
C ASP A 220 -41.26 -1.87 -5.16
N GLY A 221 -41.90 -1.63 -4.01
CA GLY A 221 -41.27 -1.76 -2.69
C GLY A 221 -40.41 -0.57 -2.24
N ALA A 222 -40.23 0.45 -3.08
CA ALA A 222 -39.46 1.65 -2.74
C ALA A 222 -40.35 2.90 -2.61
N VAL A 223 -39.89 3.88 -1.83
CA VAL A 223 -40.57 5.15 -1.63
C VAL A 223 -40.01 6.19 -2.61
N TYR A 224 -40.91 6.85 -3.33
CA TYR A 224 -40.58 7.88 -4.30
C TYR A 224 -41.22 9.22 -3.94
N GLU A 225 -40.51 10.33 -4.14
CA GLU A 225 -41.02 11.70 -4.03
C GLU A 225 -41.18 12.36 -5.40
N ALA A 226 -42.29 13.04 -5.63
CA ALA A 226 -42.52 13.78 -6.86
C ALA A 226 -41.61 15.02 -6.91
N ARG A 227 -40.85 15.19 -8.00
CA ARG A 227 -39.98 16.37 -8.19
C ARG A 227 -40.76 17.60 -8.65
N GLN A 228 -41.81 17.39 -9.42
CA GLN A 228 -42.70 18.42 -9.95
C GLN A 228 -44.10 17.85 -10.22
N TRP A 229 -45.02 18.66 -10.73
CA TRP A 229 -46.35 18.20 -11.11
C TRP A 229 -46.24 17.03 -12.09
N THR A 230 -46.91 15.92 -11.79
CA THR A 230 -46.91 14.71 -12.61
C THR A 230 -48.26 14.00 -12.53
N LYS A 231 -48.65 13.34 -13.63
CA LYS A 231 -49.82 12.46 -13.72
C LYS A 231 -49.52 11.34 -14.70
N GLY A 232 -49.65 10.09 -14.25
CA GLY A 232 -49.40 8.92 -15.08
C GLY A 232 -47.93 8.57 -15.31
N ASP A 233 -46.98 9.39 -14.86
CA ASP A 233 -45.55 9.04 -14.96
C ASP A 233 -45.21 7.98 -13.90
N GLN A 234 -44.74 6.83 -14.36
CA GLN A 234 -44.36 5.71 -13.51
C GLN A 234 -43.04 6.01 -12.77
N PRO A 235 -42.95 5.76 -11.44
CA PRO A 235 -41.68 5.86 -10.71
C PRO A 235 -40.60 4.88 -11.22
N GLY A 236 -39.33 5.19 -10.96
CA GLY A 236 -38.19 4.33 -11.33
C GLY A 236 -37.77 4.38 -12.81
N LEU A 237 -38.36 5.25 -13.64
CA LEU A 237 -37.96 5.41 -15.05
C LEU A 237 -37.10 6.65 -15.27
N MET A 238 -36.16 6.59 -16.22
CA MET A 238 -35.22 7.67 -16.54
C MET A 238 -35.88 9.04 -16.80
N ASN A 239 -36.98 9.06 -17.56
CA ASN A 239 -37.71 10.29 -17.90
C ASN A 239 -38.86 10.60 -16.93
N SER A 240 -38.97 9.83 -15.85
CA SER A 240 -39.99 10.01 -14.84
C SER A 240 -39.75 11.28 -14.03
N HIS A 241 -40.81 11.86 -13.47
CA HIS A 241 -40.71 13.00 -12.57
C HIS A 241 -40.55 12.59 -11.09
N TRP A 242 -40.34 11.30 -10.82
CA TRP A 242 -40.10 10.76 -9.49
C TRP A 242 -38.61 10.67 -9.14
N GLN A 243 -38.32 10.78 -7.84
CA GLN A 243 -37.02 10.55 -7.23
C GLN A 243 -37.20 9.45 -6.18
N GLU A 244 -36.38 8.40 -6.20
CA GLU A 244 -36.35 7.42 -5.10
C GLU A 244 -35.69 8.03 -3.88
N ILE A 245 -36.30 7.86 -2.70
CA ILE A 245 -35.72 8.26 -1.42
C ILE A 245 -34.83 7.13 -0.92
N THR A 246 -33.54 7.22 -1.26
CA THR A 246 -32.51 6.23 -0.93
C THR A 246 -31.16 6.92 -0.72
N ASN A 247 -30.26 6.33 0.06
CA ASN A 247 -28.84 6.69 0.10
C ASN A 247 -28.03 6.00 -1.02
N LEU A 248 -28.63 5.13 -1.82
CA LEU A 248 -27.99 4.46 -2.94
C LEU A 248 -28.06 5.30 -4.22
N TRP A 249 -27.05 5.21 -5.08
CA TRP A 249 -27.12 5.82 -6.40
C TRP A 249 -28.15 5.11 -7.28
N ARG A 250 -29.01 5.91 -7.90
CA ARG A 250 -29.92 5.57 -9.00
C ARG A 250 -29.63 6.44 -10.21
N ASP A 251 -29.69 5.85 -11.39
CA ASP A 251 -29.45 6.49 -12.69
C ASP A 251 -30.52 7.55 -13.05
N PHE A 252 -31.77 7.32 -12.64
CA PHE A 252 -32.91 8.21 -12.88
C PHE A 252 -33.06 9.36 -11.87
N ASN A 253 -32.36 9.25 -10.73
CA ASN A 253 -32.33 10.27 -9.69
C ASN A 253 -31.53 11.50 -10.15
N ILE A 254 -31.93 12.67 -9.66
CA ILE A 254 -31.19 13.93 -9.81
C ILE A 254 -30.49 14.19 -8.48
N TYR A 255 -29.22 14.57 -8.58
CA TYR A 255 -28.40 14.98 -7.45
C TYR A 255 -27.92 16.41 -7.67
N ILE A 256 -27.82 17.16 -6.59
CA ILE A 256 -27.25 18.50 -6.56
C ILE A 256 -25.96 18.49 -5.75
N LYS A 257 -25.25 19.63 -5.77
CA LYS A 257 -24.02 19.80 -5.01
C LYS A 257 -24.21 19.36 -3.54
N ASP A 258 -23.25 18.60 -3.05
CA ASP A 258 -23.13 18.05 -1.69
C ASP A 258 -24.10 16.90 -1.36
N ASP A 259 -24.95 16.46 -2.30
CA ASP A 259 -25.69 15.20 -2.14
C ASP A 259 -24.70 14.01 -2.08
N GLU A 260 -24.92 13.10 -1.14
CA GLU A 260 -24.10 11.91 -0.95
C GLU A 260 -24.87 10.64 -1.31
N VAL A 261 -24.18 9.69 -1.95
CA VAL A 261 -24.72 8.39 -2.34
C VAL A 261 -23.71 7.29 -2.17
N TRP A 262 -24.19 6.08 -1.95
CA TRP A 262 -23.43 4.86 -2.05
C TRP A 262 -23.52 4.27 -3.44
N TYR A 263 -22.37 3.87 -3.96
CA TYR A 263 -22.24 3.17 -5.24
C TYR A 263 -21.06 2.21 -5.15
N ASP A 264 -21.31 0.94 -5.48
CA ASP A 264 -20.31 -0.14 -5.46
C ASP A 264 -19.51 -0.23 -4.15
N GLY A 265 -20.19 -0.05 -3.01
CA GLY A 265 -19.57 -0.10 -1.68
C GLY A 265 -18.85 1.18 -1.24
N PHE A 266 -18.84 2.24 -2.05
CA PHE A 266 -18.17 3.50 -1.72
C PHE A 266 -19.11 4.70 -1.67
N LYS A 267 -18.80 5.65 -0.80
CA LYS A 267 -19.54 6.90 -0.67
C LYS A 267 -19.00 7.96 -1.62
N TYR A 268 -19.90 8.57 -2.38
CA TYR A 268 -19.61 9.64 -3.33
C TYR A 268 -20.42 10.88 -2.99
N ARG A 269 -19.82 12.06 -3.21
CA ARG A 269 -20.46 13.36 -3.07
C ARG A 269 -20.56 14.05 -4.43
N ALA A 270 -21.73 14.54 -4.79
CA ALA A 270 -21.94 15.28 -6.02
C ALA A 270 -21.27 16.67 -5.93
N LYS A 271 -20.47 17.02 -6.94
CA LYS A 271 -19.82 18.35 -7.03
C LYS A 271 -20.79 19.43 -7.48
N ASN A 272 -21.75 19.07 -8.33
CA ASN A 272 -22.73 19.95 -8.96
C ASN A 272 -23.99 19.13 -9.32
N TRP A 273 -24.96 19.77 -9.99
CA TRP A 273 -26.12 19.06 -10.56
C TRP A 273 -25.68 17.92 -11.48
N THR A 274 -26.22 16.72 -11.26
CA THR A 274 -25.93 15.53 -12.07
C THR A 274 -27.13 14.58 -12.13
N LYS A 275 -27.25 13.85 -13.24
CA LYS A 275 -28.25 12.81 -13.49
C LYS A 275 -27.67 11.78 -14.46
N ASN A 276 -27.84 10.49 -14.18
CA ASN A 276 -27.32 9.40 -15.01
C ASN A 276 -25.81 9.43 -15.27
N ASN A 277 -25.04 10.19 -14.48
CA ASN A 277 -23.58 10.09 -14.46
C ASN A 277 -23.19 9.11 -13.37
N GLN A 278 -22.56 8.01 -13.75
CA GLN A 278 -22.13 6.95 -12.83
C GLN A 278 -21.00 7.45 -11.91
N PRO A 279 -21.03 7.18 -10.58
CA PRO A 279 -20.14 7.82 -9.60
C PRO A 279 -18.64 7.55 -9.71
N ASP A 280 -18.25 6.34 -10.09
CA ASP A 280 -16.86 5.88 -10.19
C ASP A 280 -16.12 6.33 -11.45
N VAL A 281 -16.84 6.66 -12.53
CA VAL A 281 -16.25 7.05 -13.83
C VAL A 281 -16.45 8.52 -14.21
N SER A 282 -17.40 9.22 -13.57
CA SER A 282 -17.76 10.59 -13.96
C SER A 282 -17.12 11.64 -13.05
N ASP A 283 -16.57 12.69 -13.63
CA ASP A 283 -15.88 13.78 -12.92
C ASP A 283 -16.79 14.65 -12.04
N VAL A 284 -18.12 14.54 -12.19
CA VAL A 284 -19.14 15.24 -11.40
C VAL A 284 -19.27 14.70 -9.98
N TRP A 285 -18.66 13.56 -9.67
CA TRP A 285 -18.62 12.97 -8.33
C TRP A 285 -17.22 13.08 -7.72
N VAL A 286 -17.15 13.11 -6.39
CA VAL A 286 -15.91 12.93 -5.63
C VAL A 286 -16.11 11.81 -4.62
N ASN A 287 -15.16 10.87 -4.56
CA ASN A 287 -15.16 9.84 -3.53
C ASN A 287 -14.89 10.49 -2.16
N VAL A 288 -15.72 10.20 -1.17
CA VAL A 288 -15.64 10.86 0.14
C VAL A 288 -14.40 10.42 0.93
N ALA A 289 -14.02 9.15 0.84
CA ALA A 289 -12.78 8.62 1.45
C ALA A 289 -11.53 9.10 0.71
N GLY A 290 -11.66 9.54 -0.55
CA GLY A 290 -10.55 10.01 -1.38
C GLY A 290 -9.53 8.92 -1.69
N LEU A 291 -9.96 7.65 -1.72
CA LEU A 291 -9.10 6.50 -2.01
C LEU A 291 -9.16 6.14 -3.52
N PRO A 292 -8.05 5.67 -4.12
CA PRO A 292 -7.96 5.43 -5.57
C PRO A 292 -8.36 4.01 -5.98
N PHE A 293 -9.63 3.63 -5.77
CA PHE A 293 -10.15 2.27 -5.99
C PHE A 293 -9.89 1.67 -7.37
N THR A 294 -9.91 2.50 -8.43
CA THR A 294 -9.80 2.01 -9.82
C THR A 294 -8.38 1.69 -10.26
N GLN A 295 -7.38 2.11 -9.48
CA GLN A 295 -5.96 2.01 -9.84
C GLN A 295 -5.18 1.03 -8.93
N VAL A 296 -5.84 0.46 -7.93
CA VAL A 296 -5.34 -0.60 -7.06
C VAL A 296 -5.94 -1.93 -7.54
N SER A 297 -5.10 -2.90 -7.89
CA SER A 297 -5.58 -4.21 -8.37
C SER A 297 -6.05 -5.14 -7.24
N GLY A 298 -5.54 -4.93 -6.03
CA GLY A 298 -5.88 -5.69 -4.83
C GLY A 298 -6.96 -5.01 -3.98
N GLU A 299 -7.07 -5.45 -2.73
CA GLU A 299 -8.06 -4.95 -1.79
C GLU A 299 -7.57 -3.69 -1.07
N ILE A 300 -8.53 -2.86 -0.63
CA ILE A 300 -8.28 -1.81 0.35
C ILE A 300 -8.59 -2.37 1.73
N LEU A 301 -7.56 -2.48 2.54
CA LEU A 301 -7.60 -3.08 3.87
C LEU A 301 -7.50 -1.98 4.93
N LEU A 302 -8.47 -1.95 5.85
CA LEU A 302 -8.44 -1.05 6.98
C LEU A 302 -7.34 -1.49 7.97
N LEU A 303 -6.54 -0.54 8.41
CA LEU A 303 -5.62 -0.72 9.53
C LEU A 303 -6.38 -0.42 10.83
N ASP A 304 -6.43 -1.41 11.73
CA ASP A 304 -7.04 -1.25 13.06
C ASP A 304 -6.27 -0.22 13.92
N GLU A 305 -4.95 -0.13 13.73
CA GLU A 305 -4.01 0.70 14.48
C GLU A 305 -2.91 1.24 13.55
N PRO A 306 -2.39 2.46 13.79
CA PRO A 306 -1.30 3.01 13.00
C PRO A 306 0.00 2.22 13.20
N ARG A 307 0.77 2.02 12.14
CA ARG A 307 2.06 1.33 12.20
C ARG A 307 3.14 2.23 12.77
N VAL A 308 3.89 1.72 13.74
CA VAL A 308 4.99 2.45 14.36
C VAL A 308 6.32 2.08 13.71
N TYR A 309 7.06 3.08 13.25
CA TYR A 309 8.41 2.95 12.72
C TYR A 309 9.37 3.80 13.58
N PRO A 310 10.17 3.18 14.48
CA PRO A 310 11.00 3.89 15.44
C PRO A 310 12.15 4.63 14.78
N THR A 311 12.55 5.74 15.38
CA THR A 311 13.73 6.48 14.94
C THR A 311 15.01 5.67 15.23
N PRO A 312 15.85 5.36 14.21
CA PRO A 312 17.15 4.76 14.43
C PRO A 312 18.07 5.71 15.21
N THR A 313 18.94 5.14 16.04
CA THR A 313 19.96 5.84 16.81
C THR A 313 21.22 6.00 15.96
N PHE A 314 21.59 7.24 15.68
CA PHE A 314 22.86 7.54 15.01
C PHE A 314 24.02 7.40 16.01
N PRO A 315 25.12 6.72 15.66
CA PRO A 315 26.21 6.45 16.60
C PRO A 315 27.10 7.68 16.80
N GLU A 316 27.68 7.79 18.00
CA GLU A 316 28.81 8.69 18.24
C GLU A 316 30.06 8.20 17.51
N PHE A 317 30.78 9.14 16.89
CA PHE A 317 31.97 8.80 16.10
C PHE A 317 33.15 8.49 17.04
N PRO A 318 33.94 7.45 16.75
CA PRO A 318 35.06 7.05 17.60
C PRO A 318 36.11 8.17 17.67
N THR A 319 36.59 8.44 18.89
CA THR A 319 37.58 9.50 19.18
C THR A 319 38.99 8.94 19.42
N ASN A 320 39.10 7.64 19.69
CA ASN A 320 40.33 6.94 20.06
C ASN A 320 41.02 6.23 18.87
N LEU A 321 40.88 6.77 17.66
CA LEU A 321 41.55 6.25 16.47
C LEU A 321 42.90 6.95 16.25
N THR A 322 43.89 6.19 15.76
CA THR A 322 45.17 6.77 15.33
C THR A 322 44.95 7.76 14.21
N ASP A 323 45.39 9.00 14.39
CA ASP A 323 45.40 10.02 13.35
C ASP A 323 46.42 9.66 12.26
N ARG A 324 45.94 9.57 11.02
CA ARG A 324 46.71 9.23 9.81
C ARG A 324 46.83 10.41 8.85
N GLY A 325 46.28 11.59 9.19
CA GLY A 325 46.28 12.76 8.33
C GLY A 325 45.52 12.53 7.02
N ASN A 326 46.11 12.95 5.90
CA ASN A 326 45.49 12.79 4.58
C ASN A 326 45.92 11.48 3.90
N PHE A 327 44.97 10.79 3.28
CA PHE A 327 45.21 9.68 2.38
C PHE A 327 44.87 10.09 0.95
N SER A 328 45.80 9.83 0.02
CA SER A 328 45.55 9.97 -1.41
C SER A 328 46.21 8.85 -2.21
N THR A 329 45.75 8.65 -3.44
CA THR A 329 46.34 7.69 -4.37
C THR A 329 47.05 8.43 -5.50
N PRO A 330 48.29 8.97 -5.37
CA PRO A 330 48.92 9.83 -6.38
C PRO A 330 49.61 9.10 -7.54
N THR A 331 50.03 7.85 -7.35
CA THR A 331 50.74 7.03 -8.35
C THR A 331 49.96 5.78 -8.72
N GLU A 332 50.23 5.22 -9.89
CA GLU A 332 49.62 3.98 -10.38
C GLU A 332 50.16 2.76 -9.65
N GLN A 333 49.47 2.38 -8.58
CA GLN A 333 49.73 1.19 -7.79
C GLN A 333 48.46 0.77 -7.04
N THR A 334 48.48 -0.41 -6.43
CA THR A 334 47.46 -0.80 -5.46
C THR A 334 47.84 -0.27 -4.08
N TYR A 335 46.90 0.36 -3.40
CA TYR A 335 47.07 0.87 -2.05
C TYR A 335 46.49 -0.11 -1.03
N LEU A 336 47.02 -0.10 0.18
CA LEU A 336 46.61 -1.00 1.26
C LEU A 336 46.37 -0.24 2.56
N ILE A 337 45.23 -0.48 3.19
CA ILE A 337 44.97 -0.12 4.59
C ILE A 337 44.70 -1.41 5.36
N ASN A 338 45.49 -1.66 6.40
CA ASN A 338 45.45 -2.89 7.20
C ASN A 338 45.21 -2.65 8.70
N SER A 339 44.87 -1.42 9.06
CA SER A 339 44.69 -0.99 10.45
C SER A 339 43.65 0.10 10.54
N ASP A 340 42.99 0.21 11.68
CA ASP A 340 42.02 1.25 11.96
C ASP A 340 42.71 2.63 11.94
N GLY A 341 41.95 3.69 11.64
CA GLY A 341 42.52 5.03 11.57
C GLY A 341 41.51 6.14 11.33
N ARG A 342 41.90 7.35 11.72
CA ARG A 342 41.22 8.59 11.39
C ARG A 342 42.00 9.32 10.30
N TYR A 343 41.29 9.84 9.31
CA TYR A 343 41.83 10.61 8.21
C TYR A 343 41.12 11.96 8.09
N ASP A 344 41.82 13.02 7.74
CA ASP A 344 41.19 14.31 7.45
C ASP A 344 40.53 14.29 6.07
N THR A 345 41.28 13.80 5.07
CA THR A 345 40.80 13.61 3.70
C THR A 345 41.19 12.23 3.20
N PHE A 346 40.29 11.61 2.46
CA PHE A 346 40.46 10.30 1.88
C PHE A 346 40.12 10.39 0.38
N GLU A 347 41.15 10.49 -0.44
CA GLU A 347 41.01 10.79 -1.87
C GLU A 347 41.48 9.62 -2.76
N ILE A 348 40.60 9.14 -3.64
CA ILE A 348 40.91 8.07 -4.59
C ILE A 348 40.55 8.54 -6.01
N THR A 349 41.54 8.54 -6.89
CA THR A 349 41.44 9.10 -8.25
C THR A 349 42.06 8.20 -9.32
N SER A 350 41.83 8.52 -10.60
CA SER A 350 42.47 7.89 -11.76
C SER A 350 42.27 6.37 -11.89
N ASN A 351 41.09 5.86 -11.55
CA ASN A 351 40.72 4.43 -11.53
C ASN A 351 41.61 3.58 -10.61
N ARG A 352 42.25 4.19 -9.60
CA ARG A 352 43.15 3.47 -8.69
C ARG A 352 42.38 2.60 -7.71
N VAL A 353 43.05 1.55 -7.24
CA VAL A 353 42.47 0.55 -6.34
C VAL A 353 43.08 0.71 -4.95
N LEU A 354 42.21 0.84 -3.96
CA LEU A 354 42.52 0.69 -2.55
C LEU A 354 41.95 -0.65 -2.06
N ASN A 355 42.81 -1.49 -1.51
CA ASN A 355 42.41 -2.65 -0.74
C ASN A 355 42.37 -2.33 0.75
N ILE A 356 41.27 -2.65 1.40
CA ILE A 356 41.13 -2.62 2.86
C ILE A 356 41.22 -4.05 3.37
N ASP A 357 42.26 -4.34 4.13
CA ASP A 357 42.48 -5.64 4.74
C ASP A 357 41.68 -5.79 6.03
N MET A 358 40.70 -6.67 5.97
CA MET A 358 39.80 -6.98 7.08
C MET A 358 40.46 -7.92 8.08
N ASN A 359 41.52 -8.64 7.71
CA ASN A 359 42.22 -9.63 8.53
C ASN A 359 41.27 -10.60 9.27
N GLY A 360 40.20 -11.03 8.59
CA GLY A 360 39.14 -11.89 9.15
C GLY A 360 38.21 -11.23 10.18
N GLY A 361 38.43 -9.96 10.53
CA GLY A 361 37.70 -9.21 11.55
C GLY A 361 37.05 -7.93 11.02
N ASN A 362 36.88 -6.96 11.91
CA ASN A 362 36.29 -5.66 11.59
C ASN A 362 37.38 -4.61 11.34
N ARG A 363 37.02 -3.57 10.60
CA ARG A 363 37.88 -2.42 10.32
C ARG A 363 37.10 -1.15 10.58
N ILE A 364 37.69 -0.23 11.33
CA ILE A 364 37.07 1.06 11.62
C ILE A 364 37.89 2.17 10.98
N ILE A 365 37.24 2.94 10.11
CA ILE A 365 37.85 4.10 9.46
C ILE A 365 36.95 5.31 9.71
N ARG A 366 37.52 6.39 10.23
CA ARG A 366 36.87 7.68 10.36
C ARG A 366 37.52 8.65 9.37
N VAL A 367 36.72 9.43 8.66
CA VAL A 367 37.19 10.36 7.64
C VAL A 367 36.44 11.68 7.71
N GLY A 368 37.16 12.80 7.60
CA GLY A 368 36.58 14.11 7.40
C GLY A 368 35.85 14.21 6.06
N ASN A 369 36.61 14.15 4.97
CA ASN A 369 36.10 14.19 3.59
C ASN A 369 36.44 12.91 2.83
N LEU A 370 35.43 12.13 2.42
CA LEU A 370 35.60 10.95 1.60
C LEU A 370 35.34 11.30 0.12
N ASN A 371 36.40 11.35 -0.69
CA ASN A 371 36.33 11.73 -2.10
C ASN A 371 36.82 10.61 -3.01
N ILE A 372 35.88 9.96 -3.71
CA ILE A 372 36.16 8.91 -4.69
C ILE A 372 35.65 9.40 -6.04
N SER A 373 36.40 10.31 -6.66
CA SER A 373 36.01 10.90 -7.96
C SER A 373 36.18 9.92 -9.11
N GLN A 374 37.16 9.02 -9.02
CA GLN A 374 37.37 7.93 -9.98
C GLN A 374 38.26 6.84 -9.38
N GLY A 375 37.71 5.84 -8.70
CA GLY A 375 38.50 4.77 -8.08
C GLY A 375 37.71 3.64 -7.43
N HIS A 376 38.42 2.66 -6.89
CA HIS A 376 37.83 1.41 -6.40
C HIS A 376 38.30 1.10 -4.98
N ILE A 377 37.34 0.87 -4.07
CA ILE A 377 37.60 0.32 -2.73
C ILE A 377 37.16 -1.15 -2.71
N ASN A 378 38.11 -2.04 -2.46
CA ASN A 378 37.87 -3.48 -2.31
C ASN A 378 38.18 -3.92 -0.88
N LEU A 379 37.43 -4.91 -0.39
CA LEU A 379 37.71 -5.57 0.88
C LEU A 379 38.46 -6.88 0.61
N ILE A 380 39.55 -7.12 1.33
CA ILE A 380 40.32 -8.38 1.25
C ILE A 380 40.39 -9.06 2.61
N ASN A 381 40.64 -10.38 2.60
CA ASN A 381 40.65 -11.24 3.81
C ASN A 381 39.36 -11.10 4.65
N VAL A 382 38.22 -11.07 3.97
CA VAL A 382 36.89 -10.94 4.58
C VAL A 382 36.52 -12.25 5.30
N GLY A 383 36.32 -12.18 6.62
CA GLY A 383 35.79 -13.28 7.43
C GLY A 383 34.26 -13.34 7.41
N ALA A 384 33.69 -14.39 7.99
CA ALA A 384 32.24 -14.66 7.96
C ALA A 384 31.37 -13.50 8.48
N ASN A 385 31.86 -12.75 9.47
CA ASN A 385 31.17 -11.61 10.08
C ASN A 385 31.95 -10.30 9.94
N SER A 386 32.90 -10.22 9.00
CA SER A 386 33.73 -9.03 8.80
C SER A 386 32.91 -7.83 8.36
N ARG A 387 33.07 -6.70 9.04
CA ARG A 387 32.45 -5.43 8.67
C ARG A 387 33.46 -4.29 8.66
N LEU A 388 33.50 -3.56 7.55
CA LEU A 388 34.10 -2.24 7.46
C LEU A 388 33.06 -1.21 7.92
N THR A 389 33.39 -0.45 8.94
CA THR A 389 32.60 0.70 9.38
C THR A 389 33.32 2.00 9.02
N LEU A 390 32.67 2.79 8.16
CA LEU A 390 33.14 4.09 7.69
C LEU A 390 32.34 5.19 8.37
N TYR A 391 33.00 6.01 9.18
CA TYR A 391 32.43 7.22 9.77
C TYR A 391 32.85 8.43 8.95
N VAL A 392 31.92 9.08 8.26
CA VAL A 392 32.20 10.20 7.35
C VAL A 392 31.60 11.49 7.92
N GLU A 393 32.45 12.48 8.22
CA GLU A 393 32.05 13.66 9.01
C GLU A 393 31.44 14.78 8.19
N ASN A 394 32.08 15.17 7.07
CA ASN A 394 31.80 16.44 6.42
C ASN A 394 31.20 16.28 5.02
N SER A 395 31.84 15.44 4.18
CA SER A 395 31.44 15.27 2.78
C SER A 395 31.74 13.87 2.27
N PHE A 396 30.87 13.39 1.38
CA PHE A 396 31.02 12.12 0.68
C PHE A 396 30.76 12.32 -0.80
N THR A 397 31.76 11.99 -1.62
CA THR A 397 31.68 11.98 -3.08
C THR A 397 32.02 10.58 -3.59
N LEU A 398 31.16 10.05 -4.47
CA LEU A 398 31.36 8.84 -5.24
C LEU A 398 30.93 9.14 -6.68
N ASP A 399 31.87 9.30 -7.60
CA ASP A 399 31.60 9.75 -8.97
C ASP A 399 32.36 8.91 -10.03
N GLY A 400 32.20 9.25 -11.31
CA GLY A 400 32.82 8.53 -12.42
C GLY A 400 32.32 7.09 -12.51
N SER A 401 33.24 6.14 -12.65
CA SER A 401 32.92 4.70 -12.63
C SER A 401 33.36 4.04 -11.32
N SER A 402 33.35 4.81 -10.23
CA SER A 402 33.90 4.38 -8.95
C SER A 402 33.10 3.26 -8.29
N THR A 403 33.78 2.44 -7.49
CA THR A 403 33.13 1.34 -6.79
C THR A 403 33.56 1.21 -5.33
N ILE A 404 32.64 0.79 -4.47
CA ILE A 404 32.94 0.36 -3.10
C ILE A 404 32.31 -1.01 -2.91
N ASN A 405 33.15 -1.99 -2.56
CA ASN A 405 32.74 -3.36 -2.24
C ASN A 405 31.93 -4.04 -3.36
N ASN A 406 32.22 -3.70 -4.63
CA ASN A 406 31.49 -4.25 -5.77
C ASN A 406 31.67 -5.77 -5.86
N GLY A 407 30.56 -6.51 -5.88
CA GLY A 407 30.54 -7.98 -5.83
C GLY A 407 30.68 -8.60 -4.43
N GLY A 408 30.84 -7.79 -3.37
CA GLY A 408 30.84 -8.25 -1.98
C GLY A 408 29.44 -8.41 -1.39
N SER A 409 29.34 -8.74 -0.08
CA SER A 409 28.06 -8.76 0.63
C SER A 409 27.71 -7.38 1.21
N VAL A 410 26.41 -7.08 1.23
CA VAL A 410 25.82 -5.85 1.82
C VAL A 410 26.24 -5.68 3.28
N SER A 411 26.33 -6.77 4.05
CA SER A 411 26.69 -6.72 5.48
C SER A 411 28.14 -6.32 5.74
N ASN A 412 29.02 -6.40 4.73
CA ASN A 412 30.45 -6.11 4.92
C ASN A 412 30.77 -4.62 5.00
N VAL A 413 29.87 -3.72 4.63
CA VAL A 413 30.11 -2.27 4.67
C VAL A 413 28.96 -1.57 5.38
N MET A 414 29.30 -0.69 6.32
CA MET A 414 28.39 0.27 6.94
C MET A 414 29.00 1.67 6.88
N ILE A 415 28.34 2.59 6.19
CA ILE A 415 28.69 4.01 6.19
C ILE A 415 27.75 4.76 7.13
N TYR A 416 28.32 5.49 8.10
CA TYR A 416 27.62 6.50 8.88
C TYR A 416 28.05 7.88 8.39
N TYR A 417 27.10 8.67 7.89
CA TYR A 417 27.35 9.99 7.32
C TYR A 417 26.74 11.10 8.18
N LYS A 418 27.60 11.96 8.72
CA LYS A 418 27.24 13.10 9.59
C LYS A 418 27.18 14.44 8.84
N GLY A 419 27.62 14.48 7.58
CA GLY A 419 27.63 15.70 6.79
C GLY A 419 26.22 16.27 6.65
N LEU A 420 26.11 17.61 6.55
CA LEU A 420 24.81 18.29 6.47
C LEU A 420 24.25 18.32 5.04
N SER A 421 25.15 18.38 4.05
CA SER A 421 24.80 18.38 2.62
C SER A 421 24.62 16.96 2.12
N ALA A 422 23.70 16.75 1.16
CA ALA A 422 23.54 15.46 0.50
C ALA A 422 24.88 14.98 -0.12
N PRO A 423 25.21 13.67 -0.04
CA PRO A 423 26.40 13.14 -0.66
C PRO A 423 26.33 13.30 -2.19
N ASN A 424 27.47 13.56 -2.82
CA ASN A 424 27.57 13.63 -4.27
C ASN A 424 27.79 12.22 -4.84
N ILE A 425 26.71 11.54 -5.20
CA ILE A 425 26.75 10.22 -5.84
C ILE A 425 26.37 10.37 -7.31
N GLY A 426 27.38 10.40 -8.17
CA GLY A 426 27.27 10.70 -9.60
C GLY A 426 27.79 9.57 -10.50
N GLY A 427 27.70 9.77 -11.81
CA GLY A 427 28.29 8.87 -12.79
C GLY A 427 27.62 7.48 -12.92
N ASN A 428 28.44 6.46 -13.11
CA ASN A 428 28.08 5.05 -13.22
C ASN A 428 28.74 4.26 -12.08
N THR A 429 28.41 4.63 -10.84
CA THR A 429 29.07 4.07 -9.66
C THR A 429 28.38 2.80 -9.17
N ARG A 430 29.12 1.94 -8.45
CA ARG A 430 28.58 0.77 -7.74
C ARG A 430 28.92 0.79 -6.26
N TYR A 431 27.89 0.83 -5.41
CA TYR A 431 28.01 0.72 -3.96
C TYR A 431 27.27 -0.53 -3.48
N VAL A 432 27.97 -1.39 -2.74
CA VAL A 432 27.36 -2.55 -2.07
C VAL A 432 27.61 -2.45 -0.56
N GLY A 433 26.57 -2.13 0.20
CA GLY A 433 26.70 -1.88 1.63
C GLY A 433 25.48 -1.23 2.26
N ASN A 434 25.51 -1.09 3.57
CA ASN A 434 24.53 -0.33 4.34
C ASN A 434 24.96 1.13 4.48
N TYR A 435 24.02 2.07 4.42
CA TYR A 435 24.29 3.50 4.55
C TYR A 435 23.30 4.12 5.53
N PHE A 436 23.78 4.94 6.45
CA PHE A 436 22.97 5.71 7.38
C PHE A 436 23.43 7.17 7.45
N ALA A 437 22.56 8.13 7.10
CA ALA A 437 22.76 9.55 7.29
C ALA A 437 21.98 10.12 8.49
N GLU A 438 22.63 10.95 9.33
CA GLU A 438 22.01 11.58 10.50
C GLU A 438 21.02 12.69 10.16
N SER A 439 21.31 13.49 9.13
CA SER A 439 20.46 14.63 8.76
C SER A 439 20.47 14.96 7.27
N ALA A 440 21.45 14.49 6.52
CA ALA A 440 21.52 14.76 5.10
C ALA A 440 20.38 14.07 4.35
N GLY A 441 19.78 14.82 3.43
CA GLY A 441 19.01 14.20 2.35
C GLY A 441 19.90 13.32 1.47
N LEU A 442 19.29 12.58 0.56
CA LEU A 442 20.00 11.72 -0.38
C LEU A 442 19.51 11.98 -1.80
N THR A 443 20.45 12.07 -2.75
CA THR A 443 20.12 12.11 -4.18
C THR A 443 20.88 11.01 -4.88
N ILE A 444 20.14 10.16 -5.60
CA ILE A 444 20.66 9.09 -6.43
C ILE A 444 20.16 9.37 -7.85
N ALA A 445 21.06 9.84 -8.71
CA ALA A 445 20.74 10.18 -10.10
C ALA A 445 21.54 9.29 -11.09
N GLY A 446 21.33 9.47 -12.39
CA GLY A 446 22.16 8.84 -13.43
C GLY A 446 21.95 7.33 -13.56
N SER A 447 22.99 6.56 -13.87
CA SER A 447 22.95 5.10 -14.01
C SER A 447 23.61 4.39 -12.82
N ASN A 448 23.55 5.02 -11.66
CA ASN A 448 24.13 4.52 -10.42
C ASN A 448 23.48 3.22 -9.96
N GLY A 449 24.29 2.33 -9.39
CA GLY A 449 23.87 1.05 -8.85
C GLY A 449 24.17 1.00 -7.36
N ILE A 450 23.13 1.06 -6.54
CA ILE A 450 23.24 0.91 -5.09
C ILE A 450 22.55 -0.39 -4.69
N THR A 451 23.28 -1.25 -4.00
CA THR A 451 22.77 -2.52 -3.45
C THR A 451 22.96 -2.54 -1.94
N GLY A 452 21.88 -2.54 -1.19
CA GLY A 452 21.91 -2.60 0.27
C GLY A 452 20.81 -1.80 0.94
N ASN A 453 20.91 -1.60 2.26
CA ASN A 453 19.92 -0.84 3.00
C ASN A 453 20.35 0.63 3.12
N ILE A 454 19.41 1.53 2.88
CA ILE A 454 19.62 2.97 3.03
C ILE A 454 18.74 3.46 4.16
N ILE A 455 19.35 4.13 5.12
CA ILE A 455 18.70 4.77 6.25
C ILE A 455 19.04 6.26 6.19
N THR A 456 18.05 7.13 6.37
CA THR A 456 18.31 8.56 6.56
C THR A 456 17.27 9.17 7.49
N LEU A 457 17.72 10.07 8.35
CA LEU A 457 16.85 10.95 9.14
C LEU A 457 16.70 12.34 8.52
N GLY A 458 17.31 12.57 7.35
CA GLY A 458 17.12 13.77 6.55
C GLY A 458 15.71 13.91 5.98
N SER A 459 15.40 15.09 5.45
CA SER A 459 14.05 15.46 5.02
C SER A 459 13.72 15.15 3.56
N SER A 460 14.67 14.65 2.76
CA SER A 460 14.43 14.35 1.36
C SER A 460 15.28 13.18 0.85
N VAL A 461 14.67 12.37 -0.03
CA VAL A 461 15.36 11.34 -0.82
C VAL A 461 14.90 11.47 -2.25
N ASN A 462 15.80 11.69 -3.20
CA ASN A 462 15.49 11.84 -4.61
C ASN A 462 16.18 10.74 -5.42
N ILE A 463 15.41 9.94 -6.14
CA ILE A 463 15.89 8.86 -7.00
C ILE A 463 15.43 9.20 -8.42
N THR A 464 16.35 9.58 -9.30
CA THR A 464 16.03 10.07 -10.65
C THR A 464 16.95 9.48 -11.72
N GLY A 465 16.60 9.66 -13.00
CA GLY A 465 17.34 9.09 -14.13
C GLY A 465 17.02 7.61 -14.36
N ASP A 466 17.99 6.85 -14.87
CA ASP A 466 17.89 5.38 -15.03
C ASP A 466 18.51 4.64 -13.82
N ALA A 467 18.52 5.30 -12.66
CA ALA A 467 19.14 4.76 -11.46
C ALA A 467 18.36 3.53 -11.01
N ARG A 468 19.10 2.44 -10.74
CA ARG A 468 18.53 1.22 -10.18
C ARG A 468 19.02 1.05 -8.75
N MET A 469 18.09 1.20 -7.80
CA MET A 469 18.30 0.83 -6.41
C MET A 469 17.81 -0.60 -6.20
N LEU A 470 18.74 -1.52 -5.98
CA LEU A 470 18.44 -2.86 -5.47
C LEU A 470 18.52 -2.82 -3.95
N THR A 471 17.57 -2.14 -3.33
CA THR A 471 17.57 -1.93 -1.88
C THR A 471 16.59 -2.81 -1.18
N ARG A 472 17.05 -3.68 -0.29
CA ARG A 472 16.11 -4.45 0.53
C ARG A 472 15.21 -3.51 1.36
N VAL A 473 15.78 -2.46 1.96
CA VAL A 473 15.04 -1.43 2.69
C VAL A 473 15.57 -0.02 2.40
N LEU A 474 14.67 0.91 2.08
CA LEU A 474 14.88 2.36 2.19
C LEU A 474 14.08 2.87 3.40
N TYR A 475 14.78 3.23 4.47
CA TYR A 475 14.19 3.72 5.71
C TYR A 475 14.44 5.22 5.89
N ALA A 476 13.44 6.03 5.58
CA ALA A 476 13.52 7.48 5.57
C ALA A 476 12.28 8.13 6.21
N PRO A 477 11.99 7.86 7.49
CA PRO A 477 10.72 8.22 8.14
C PRO A 477 10.45 9.74 8.16
N ASN A 478 11.48 10.56 8.06
CA ASN A 478 11.37 12.03 8.03
C ASN A 478 11.35 12.61 6.61
N ALA A 479 11.57 11.78 5.58
CA ALA A 479 11.83 12.25 4.23
C ALA A 479 10.60 12.22 3.35
N HIS A 480 10.46 13.27 2.52
CA HIS A 480 9.72 13.14 1.28
C HIS A 480 10.59 12.41 0.24
N VAL A 481 10.11 11.25 -0.22
CA VAL A 481 10.81 10.41 -1.20
C VAL A 481 10.26 10.70 -2.59
N VAL A 482 11.13 11.02 -3.55
CA VAL A 482 10.75 11.21 -4.96
C VAL A 482 11.45 10.15 -5.80
N ILE A 483 10.67 9.38 -6.56
CA ILE A 483 11.17 8.45 -7.58
C ILE A 483 10.69 8.98 -8.93
N GLY A 484 11.58 9.65 -9.67
CA GLY A 484 11.23 10.33 -10.91
C GLY A 484 11.95 9.79 -12.15
N GLY A 485 11.51 10.21 -13.33
CA GLY A 485 12.11 9.81 -14.60
C GLY A 485 11.86 8.33 -14.88
N SER A 486 12.92 7.53 -15.03
CA SER A 486 12.84 6.06 -15.19
C SER A 486 13.43 5.33 -13.98
N GLY A 487 13.52 6.01 -12.84
CA GLY A 487 14.12 5.47 -11.63
C GLY A 487 13.38 4.23 -11.14
N ALA A 488 14.13 3.22 -10.71
CA ALA A 488 13.55 1.99 -10.19
C ALA A 488 14.11 1.63 -8.82
N VAL A 489 13.22 1.29 -7.90
CA VAL A 489 13.55 0.78 -6.57
C VAL A 489 12.99 -0.64 -6.44
N THR A 490 13.81 -1.58 -6.01
CA THR A 490 13.37 -2.95 -5.68
C THR A 490 13.59 -3.19 -4.20
N GLY A 491 12.53 -3.20 -3.39
CA GLY A 491 12.58 -3.19 -1.92
C GLY A 491 11.29 -2.81 -1.20
N SER A 492 11.43 -2.56 0.10
CA SER A 492 10.46 -1.83 0.93
C SER A 492 10.93 -0.40 1.21
N ILE A 493 10.03 0.56 1.03
CA ILE A 493 10.27 1.98 1.29
C ILE A 493 9.41 2.43 2.46
N ILE A 494 10.03 2.93 3.53
CA ILE A 494 9.36 3.56 4.66
C ILE A 494 9.70 5.05 4.63
N ALA A 495 8.68 5.91 4.47
CA ALA A 495 8.89 7.33 4.23
C ALA A 495 7.90 8.20 5.00
N ASN A 496 8.19 9.50 5.15
CA ASN A 496 7.18 10.46 5.58
C ASN A 496 6.06 10.54 4.54
N SER A 497 6.45 10.74 3.29
CA SER A 497 5.58 10.78 2.11
C SER A 497 6.38 10.38 0.87
N ILE A 498 5.69 10.02 -0.20
CA ILE A 498 6.32 9.55 -1.43
C ILE A 498 5.60 10.03 -2.69
N LEU A 499 6.39 10.42 -3.69
CA LEU A 499 5.97 10.69 -5.06
C LEU A 499 6.70 9.73 -6.01
N VAL A 500 5.95 8.97 -6.82
CA VAL A 500 6.48 8.20 -7.94
C VAL A 500 5.99 8.85 -9.23
N ASP A 501 6.90 9.36 -10.06
CA ASP A 501 6.59 10.17 -11.24
C ASP A 501 7.25 9.65 -12.52
N GLY A 502 6.75 10.09 -13.68
CA GLY A 502 7.25 9.71 -14.99
C GLY A 502 6.99 8.25 -15.30
N ASN A 503 8.06 7.49 -15.55
CA ASN A 503 8.06 6.04 -15.71
C ASN A 503 8.67 5.34 -14.48
N GLY A 504 8.66 5.99 -13.31
CA GLY A 504 9.18 5.42 -12.07
C GLY A 504 8.56 4.06 -11.75
N ARG A 505 9.37 3.17 -11.14
CA ARG A 505 8.95 1.81 -10.77
C ARG A 505 9.36 1.47 -9.35
N VAL A 506 8.43 0.90 -8.58
CA VAL A 506 8.76 0.26 -7.30
C VAL A 506 8.37 -1.20 -7.40
N TYR A 507 9.31 -2.09 -7.07
CA TYR A 507 9.09 -3.53 -7.02
C TYR A 507 9.28 -3.98 -5.58
N TYR A 508 8.27 -4.61 -5.01
CA TYR A 508 8.41 -5.22 -3.70
C TYR A 508 9.44 -6.35 -3.74
N ALA A 509 10.35 -6.31 -2.78
CA ALA A 509 11.21 -7.42 -2.46
C ALA A 509 11.27 -7.53 -0.95
N GLN A 510 11.03 -8.74 -0.43
CA GLN A 510 11.02 -8.97 1.01
C GLN A 510 12.37 -8.58 1.63
N PRO A 511 12.38 -7.67 2.63
CA PRO A 511 13.57 -7.33 3.39
C PRO A 511 14.25 -8.55 4.01
N ASP A 512 15.57 -8.67 3.80
CA ASP A 512 16.41 -9.64 4.49
C ASP A 512 16.94 -9.02 5.79
N LEU A 513 16.28 -9.34 6.90
CA LEU A 513 16.62 -8.80 8.22
C LEU A 513 18.01 -9.25 8.72
N GLY A 514 18.59 -10.34 8.17
CA GLY A 514 19.95 -10.76 8.49
C GLY A 514 21.03 -9.83 7.91
N LEU A 515 20.67 -9.03 6.90
CA LEU A 515 21.55 -8.06 6.26
C LEU A 515 21.19 -6.61 6.59
N PHE A 516 20.07 -6.41 7.30
CA PHE A 516 19.60 -5.11 7.78
C PHE A 516 20.31 -4.74 9.10
N PRO A 517 20.78 -3.48 9.27
CA PRO A 517 21.48 -3.06 10.48
C PRO A 517 20.49 -2.84 11.64
N ILE A 518 19.86 -3.90 12.13
CA ILE A 518 18.82 -3.83 13.17
C ILE A 518 19.35 -3.25 14.50
N GLU A 519 20.66 -3.33 14.74
CA GLU A 519 21.32 -2.85 15.95
C GLU A 519 21.24 -1.33 16.14
N ILE A 520 20.93 -0.56 15.09
CA ILE A 520 20.74 0.90 15.21
C ILE A 520 19.33 1.26 15.68
N PHE A 521 18.41 0.31 15.77
CA PHE A 521 17.03 0.56 16.18
C PHE A 521 16.85 0.28 17.68
N PRO A 522 16.00 1.05 18.38
CA PRO A 522 15.69 0.75 19.77
C PRO A 522 15.00 -0.61 19.88
N THR A 523 15.37 -1.37 20.90
CA THR A 523 14.59 -2.55 21.32
C THR A 523 13.36 -2.04 22.06
N PHE A 524 12.15 -2.40 21.62
CA PHE A 524 10.97 -2.15 22.44
C PHE A 524 11.01 -3.11 23.64
N GLY A 525 10.87 -2.56 24.83
CA GLY A 525 10.96 -3.32 26.07
C GLY A 525 10.67 -2.42 27.26
N ASN A 526 9.46 -2.52 27.79
CA ASN A 526 9.13 -2.06 29.14
C ASN A 526 8.60 -3.30 29.89
N GLY A 527 9.00 -3.67 31.10
CA GLY A 527 9.88 -2.99 32.05
C GLY A 527 10.59 -3.98 32.98
N SER A 528 11.23 -3.41 33.99
CA SER A 528 12.02 -4.01 35.06
C SER A 528 11.40 -5.23 35.76
N ASN A 529 12.16 -6.34 35.84
CA ASN A 529 12.57 -7.06 37.06
C ASN A 529 12.84 -8.55 36.82
N GLY A 530 13.91 -9.06 37.45
CA GLY A 530 14.01 -10.44 37.92
C GLY A 530 14.73 -11.41 36.99
N GLY A 531 15.91 -11.87 37.43
CA GLY A 531 16.58 -12.99 36.82
C GLY A 531 15.72 -14.26 36.82
N GLY A 532 15.69 -14.96 35.68
CA GLY A 532 14.98 -16.22 35.52
C GLY A 532 15.44 -16.90 34.23
N ASN A 533 15.99 -18.10 34.39
CA ASN A 533 16.56 -18.92 33.33
C ASN A 533 15.44 -19.63 32.54
N GLY A 534 15.60 -19.72 31.21
CA GLY A 534 15.08 -20.84 30.38
C GLY A 534 13.62 -20.83 29.94
N ASN A 535 13.37 -20.34 28.72
CA ASN A 535 12.76 -21.06 27.57
C ASN A 535 12.30 -20.02 26.53
N GLY A 536 12.93 -20.01 25.35
CA GLY A 536 12.64 -19.06 24.29
C GLY A 536 11.24 -19.27 23.70
N THR A 537 10.36 -18.29 23.85
CA THR A 537 9.03 -18.27 23.24
C THR A 537 9.16 -18.05 21.72
N ILE A 538 8.57 -18.94 20.92
CA ILE A 538 8.49 -18.83 19.46
C ILE A 538 7.44 -17.77 19.12
N THR A 539 7.76 -16.79 18.27
CA THR A 539 6.81 -15.79 17.76
C THR A 539 6.48 -16.07 16.29
N TRP A 540 5.20 -16.03 15.96
CA TRP A 540 4.67 -16.15 14.60
C TRP A 540 4.24 -14.76 14.12
N VAL A 541 4.74 -14.33 12.96
CA VAL A 541 4.59 -12.95 12.48
C VAL A 541 4.32 -12.89 10.98
N ASN A 542 4.02 -11.69 10.47
CA ASN A 542 3.83 -11.37 9.04
C ASN A 542 2.66 -12.13 8.37
N PRO A 543 1.40 -11.91 8.79
CA PRO A 543 0.25 -12.50 8.12
C PRO A 543 0.19 -12.04 6.66
N ARG A 544 0.34 -12.98 5.73
CA ARG A 544 0.09 -12.77 4.31
C ARG A 544 -1.33 -13.19 3.96
N TRP A 545 -2.18 -12.21 3.72
CA TRP A 545 -3.59 -12.41 3.33
C TRP A 545 -3.69 -12.62 1.82
N SER A 546 -4.43 -13.63 1.41
CA SER A 546 -4.78 -13.83 0.00
C SER A 546 -6.21 -14.36 -0.11
N GLY A 547 -7.01 -13.75 -0.99
CA GLY A 547 -8.31 -14.25 -1.41
C GLY A 547 -8.17 -15.41 -2.39
N GLY A 548 -8.95 -16.47 -2.19
CA GLY A 548 -8.99 -17.60 -3.11
C GLY A 548 -10.02 -17.43 -4.22
N ASN A 549 -9.58 -17.21 -5.45
CA ASN A 549 -10.31 -17.67 -6.63
C ASN A 549 -9.63 -18.95 -7.12
N ASN A 550 -10.36 -20.06 -7.12
CA ASN A 550 -9.98 -21.23 -7.92
C ASN A 550 -10.21 -20.96 -9.41
#